data_AF-A0A1T5A054-F1
#
_entry.id   AF-A0A1T5A054-F1
#
_cell.length_a   1.000
_cell.length_b   1.000
_cell.length_c   1.000
_cell.angle_alpha   90.00
_cell.angle_beta   90.00
_cell.angle_gamma   90.00
#
_symmetry.space_group_name_H-M   'P 1'
#
loop_
_entity.id
_entity.type
_entity.pdbx_description
1 polymer ?
#
loop_
_entity_poly.entity_id
_entity_poly.type
_entity_poly.pdbx_seq_one_letter_code
_entity_poly.pdbx_strand_id
1 'polypeptide(L)'
;MIAIKVVLNKVSPEKLFMGSVLLVNGGNYLYNLVLGRLLGPAAYSEAALLITLLLVLSFLGMTFQLGTAKFAILFTDNDLVALKQLLYKYALTFGTIIGILLFAFADNLQQIFHTQSALMFKTFALTVPLYFFMSVNRGKYQGG
;
A
#
# COMPACT_ATOMS: atom_id res chain seq x y z
N MET A 1 30.76 -24.74 -1.05
CA MET A 1 29.39 -24.98 -1.55
C MET A 1 28.66 -26.17 -0.90
N ILE A 2 29.35 -27.20 -0.36
CA ILE A 2 28.70 -28.38 0.25
C ILE A 2 28.19 -28.11 1.68
N ALA A 3 28.92 -27.34 2.49
CA ALA A 3 28.55 -27.06 3.88
C ALA A 3 27.23 -26.27 4.04
N ILE A 4 26.95 -25.32 3.14
CA ILE A 4 25.69 -24.54 3.14
C ILE A 4 24.49 -25.47 2.90
N LYS A 5 24.64 -26.45 2.00
CA LYS A 5 23.59 -27.41 1.64
C LYS A 5 23.25 -28.36 2.79
N VAL A 6 24.24 -28.75 3.60
CA VAL A 6 24.06 -29.66 4.76
C VAL A 6 23.38 -28.95 5.94
N VAL A 7 23.67 -27.66 6.16
CA VAL A 7 23.01 -26.86 7.20
C VAL A 7 21.54 -26.62 6.83
N LEU A 8 21.24 -26.30 5.56
CA LEU A 8 19.87 -26.10 5.06
C LEU A 8 18.97 -27.34 5.25
N ASN A 9 19.50 -28.55 5.12
CA ASN A 9 18.74 -29.79 5.33
C ASN A 9 18.34 -30.06 6.81
N LYS A 10 18.83 -29.28 7.77
CA LYS A 10 18.47 -29.37 9.20
C LYS A 10 17.64 -28.20 9.71
N VAL A 11 17.32 -27.22 8.86
CA VAL A 11 16.49 -26.07 9.26
C VAL A 11 15.04 -26.40 8.97
N SER A 12 14.23 -26.48 10.03
CA SER A 12 12.80 -26.70 9.88
C SER A 12 12.15 -25.49 9.18
N PRO A 13 11.02 -25.67 8.47
CA PRO A 13 10.33 -24.59 7.77
C PRO A 13 10.02 -23.38 8.67
N GLU A 14 9.73 -23.61 9.96
CA GLU A 14 9.45 -22.56 10.94
C GLU A 14 10.68 -21.70 11.22
N LYS A 15 11.87 -22.33 11.32
CA LYS A 15 13.14 -21.62 11.54
C LYS A 15 13.55 -20.81 10.30
N LEU A 16 13.29 -21.34 9.10
CA LEU A 16 13.48 -20.59 7.85
C LEU A 16 12.54 -19.38 7.77
N PHE A 17 11.27 -19.56 8.15
CA PHE A 17 10.29 -18.48 8.20
C PHE A 17 10.72 -17.40 9.19
N MET A 18 11.04 -17.78 10.43
CA MET A 18 11.52 -16.84 11.47
C MET A 18 12.78 -16.10 11.02
N GLY A 19 13.76 -16.81 10.44
CA GLY A 19 14.99 -16.19 9.93
C GLY A 19 14.71 -15.18 8.81
N SER A 20 13.76 -15.49 7.92
CA SER A 20 13.35 -14.58 6.84
C SER A 20 12.65 -13.33 7.38
N VAL A 21 11.75 -13.50 8.35
CA VAL A 21 11.08 -12.38 9.04
C VAL A 21 12.11 -11.49 9.72
N LEU A 22 13.09 -12.06 10.43
CA LEU A 22 14.16 -11.30 11.07
C LEU A 22 15.02 -10.54 10.07
N LEU A 23 15.39 -11.17 8.96
CA LEU A 23 16.19 -10.52 7.91
C LEU A 23 15.44 -9.33 7.30
N VAL A 24 14.17 -9.51 6.96
CA VAL A 24 13.35 -8.44 6.37
C VAL A 24 13.13 -7.29 7.36
N ASN A 25 12.82 -7.60 8.62
CA ASN A 25 12.63 -6.57 9.65
C ASN A 25 13.94 -5.84 9.98
N GLY A 26 15.06 -6.56 10.10
CA GLY A 26 16.38 -5.98 10.30
C GLY A 26 16.78 -5.08 9.13
N GLY A 27 16.51 -5.51 7.89
CA GLY A 27 16.69 -4.70 6.69
C GLY A 27 15.82 -3.45 6.69
N ASN A 28 14.55 -3.56 7.11
CA ASN A 28 13.63 -2.41 7.23
C ASN A 28 14.13 -1.40 8.27
N TYR A 29 14.63 -1.88 9.41
CA TYR A 29 15.22 -1.02 10.44
C TYR A 29 16.46 -0.28 9.92
N LEU A 30 17.39 -1.01 9.28
CA LEU A 30 18.60 -0.39 8.71
C LEU A 30 18.22 0.63 7.63
N TYR A 31 17.26 0.31 6.76
CA TYR A 31 16.72 1.23 5.76
C TYR A 31 16.18 2.51 6.41
N ASN A 32 15.33 2.39 7.43
CA ASN A 32 14.77 3.55 8.14
C ASN A 32 15.85 4.38 8.83
N LEU A 33 16.88 3.75 9.40
CA LEU A 33 18.01 4.44 10.03
C LEU A 33 18.84 5.22 9.01
N VAL A 34 19.20 4.59 7.89
CA VAL A 34 19.95 5.23 6.80
C VAL A 34 19.14 6.37 6.21
N LEU A 35 17.86 6.14 5.92
CA LEU A 35 16.97 7.14 5.33
C LEU A 35 16.77 8.33 6.28
N GLY A 36 16.55 8.08 7.57
CA GLY A 36 16.44 9.14 8.59
C GLY A 36 17.72 9.98 8.69
N ARG A 37 18.89 9.36 8.53
CA ARG A 37 20.18 10.08 8.51
C ARG A 37 20.39 10.90 7.23
N LEU A 38 19.97 10.38 6.08
CA LEU A 38 20.14 11.06 4.79
C LEU A 38 19.15 12.21 4.58
N LEU A 39 17.88 12.01 4.94
CA LEU A 39 16.82 13.01 4.77
C LEU A 39 16.80 14.06 5.90
N GLY A 40 17.33 13.72 7.06
CA GLY A 40 17.20 14.51 8.28
C GLY A 40 15.81 14.38 8.93
N PRO A 41 15.66 14.85 10.18
CA PRO A 41 14.47 14.57 10.99
C PRO A 41 13.16 15.10 10.41
N ALA A 42 13.17 16.30 9.83
CA ALA A 42 11.96 16.94 9.33
C ALA A 42 11.39 16.20 8.10
N ALA A 43 12.19 16.01 7.05
CA ALA A 43 11.74 15.32 5.84
C ALA A 43 11.41 13.84 6.10
N TYR A 44 12.13 13.17 7.03
CA TYR A 44 11.80 11.81 7.44
C TYR A 44 10.43 11.73 8.14
N SER A 45 10.11 12.67 9.03
CA SER A 45 8.79 12.72 9.68
C SER A 45 7.64 12.94 8.69
N GLU A 46 7.85 13.79 7.68
CA GLU A 46 6.87 14.03 6.62
C GLU A 46 6.66 12.78 5.75
N ALA A 47 7.74 12.07 5.40
CA ALA A 47 7.64 10.80 4.69
C ALA A 47 6.88 9.74 5.52
N ALA A 48 7.18 9.62 6.81
CA ALA A 48 6.48 8.70 7.72
C ALA A 48 4.99 9.04 7.85
N LEU A 49 4.64 10.33 7.86
CA LEU A 49 3.26 10.79 7.85
C LEU A 49 2.53 10.35 6.57
N LEU A 50 3.13 10.54 5.40
CA LEU A 50 2.54 10.09 4.12
C LEU A 50 2.35 8.58 4.09
N ILE A 51 3.33 7.81 4.58
CA ILE A 51 3.20 6.35 4.69
C ILE A 51 2.03 5.99 5.60
N THR A 52 1.86 6.68 6.72
CA THR A 52 0.74 6.46 7.65
C THR A 52 -0.61 6.75 6.98
N LEU A 53 -0.71 7.87 6.26
CA LEU A 53 -1.92 8.21 5.49
C LEU A 53 -2.20 7.18 4.40
N LEU A 54 -1.15 6.72 3.71
CA LEU A 54 -1.25 5.66 2.71
C LEU A 54 -1.75 4.36 3.34
N LEU A 55 -1.32 4.01 4.55
CA LEU A 55 -1.79 2.80 5.26
C LEU A 55 -3.29 2.90 5.59
N VAL A 56 -3.76 4.08 6.02
CA VAL A 56 -5.19 4.32 6.25
C VAL A 56 -5.99 4.17 4.95
N LEU A 57 -5.54 4.78 3.86
CA LEU A 57 -6.17 4.59 2.55
C LEU A 57 -6.06 3.15 2.05
N SER A 58 -4.98 2.45 2.40
CA SER A 58 -4.78 1.07 2.03
C SER A 58 -5.78 0.15 2.68
N PHE A 59 -6.13 0.42 3.94
CA PHE A 59 -7.20 -0.28 4.61
C PHE A 59 -8.54 -0.14 3.88
N LEU A 60 -8.88 1.07 3.42
CA LEU A 60 -10.06 1.29 2.58
C LEU A 60 -9.93 0.57 1.24
N GLY A 61 -8.77 0.62 0.59
CA GLY A 61 -8.50 -0.08 -0.66
C GLY A 61 -8.72 -1.58 -0.54
N MET A 62 -8.35 -2.20 0.59
CA MET A 62 -8.54 -3.63 0.82
C MET A 62 -10.01 -4.07 0.73
N THR A 63 -10.97 -3.18 1.01
CA THR A 63 -12.40 -3.51 0.84
C THR A 63 -12.75 -3.79 -0.63
N PHE A 64 -12.25 -2.99 -1.56
CA PHE A 64 -12.39 -3.21 -2.99
C PHE A 64 -11.68 -4.50 -3.42
N GLN A 65 -10.49 -4.75 -2.89
CA GLN A 65 -9.71 -5.94 -3.21
C GLN A 65 -10.43 -7.23 -2.77
N LEU A 66 -10.88 -7.29 -1.51
CA LEU A 66 -11.60 -8.45 -0.97
C LEU A 66 -12.94 -8.66 -1.67
N GLY A 67 -13.68 -7.57 -1.94
CA GLY A 67 -14.90 -7.63 -2.72
C GLY A 67 -14.66 -8.18 -4.13
N THR A 68 -13.64 -7.66 -4.82
CA THR A 68 -13.27 -8.12 -6.16
C THR A 68 -12.88 -9.61 -6.14
N ALA A 69 -12.02 -10.03 -5.22
CA ALA A 69 -11.58 -11.42 -5.13
C ALA A 69 -12.75 -12.38 -4.87
N LYS A 70 -13.65 -12.01 -3.95
CA LYS A 70 -14.84 -12.82 -3.62
C LYS A 70 -15.75 -13.01 -4.83
N PHE A 71 -16.10 -11.92 -5.52
CA PHE A 71 -17.04 -11.98 -6.63
C PHE A 71 -16.41 -12.49 -7.93
N ALA A 72 -15.09 -12.34 -8.13
CA ALA A 72 -14.38 -12.91 -9.28
C ALA A 72 -14.48 -14.44 -9.34
N ILE A 73 -14.64 -15.12 -8.19
CA ILE A 73 -14.83 -16.58 -8.12
C ILE A 73 -16.28 -16.98 -8.41
N LEU A 74 -17.24 -16.10 -8.11
CA LEU A 74 -18.67 -16.40 -8.15
C LEU A 74 -19.32 -16.19 -9.52
N PHE A 75 -18.76 -15.33 -10.35
CA PHE A 75 -19.31 -14.96 -11.66
C PHE A 75 -18.45 -15.49 -12.81
N THR A 76 -19.09 -15.83 -13.94
CA THR A 76 -18.43 -16.40 -15.12
C THR A 76 -18.46 -15.44 -16.30
N ASP A 77 -17.40 -15.44 -17.11
CA ASP A 77 -17.25 -14.77 -18.41
C ASP A 77 -17.82 -13.34 -18.49
N ASN A 78 -19.03 -13.17 -19.04
CA ASN A 78 -19.62 -11.86 -19.33
C ASN A 78 -20.01 -11.08 -18.07
N ASP A 79 -20.52 -11.76 -17.05
CA ASP A 79 -20.90 -11.13 -15.78
C ASP A 79 -19.67 -10.64 -15.02
N LEU A 80 -18.56 -11.35 -15.16
CA LEU A 80 -17.28 -11.01 -14.57
C LEU A 80 -16.71 -9.73 -15.21
N VAL A 81 -16.86 -9.55 -16.53
CA VAL A 81 -16.47 -8.32 -17.23
C VAL A 81 -17.31 -7.12 -16.79
N ALA A 82 -18.63 -7.28 -16.73
CA ALA A 82 -19.54 -6.22 -16.28
C ALA A 82 -19.27 -5.81 -14.83
N LEU A 83 -19.08 -6.79 -13.93
CA LEU A 83 -18.70 -6.56 -12.54
C LEU A 83 -17.37 -5.81 -12.44
N LYS A 84 -16.35 -6.19 -13.22
CA LYS A 84 -15.05 -5.50 -13.24
C LYS A 84 -15.22 -4.02 -13.59
N GLN A 85 -15.95 -3.72 -14.65
CA GLN A 85 -16.21 -2.33 -15.06
C GLN A 85 -16.92 -1.55 -13.96
N LEU A 86 -17.90 -2.17 -13.29
CA LEU A 86 -18.61 -1.59 -12.16
C LEU A 86 -17.66 -1.29 -10.99
N LEU A 87 -16.83 -2.26 -10.58
CA LEU A 87 -15.88 -2.11 -9.48
C LEU A 87 -14.82 -1.06 -9.79
N TYR A 88 -14.28 -1.01 -11.02
CA TYR A 88 -13.37 0.05 -11.43
C TYR A 88 -14.03 1.43 -11.40
N LYS A 89 -15.27 1.53 -11.87
CA LYS A 89 -16.03 2.79 -11.84
C LYS A 89 -16.22 3.29 -10.42
N TYR A 90 -16.59 2.41 -9.49
CA TYR A 90 -16.74 2.78 -8.08
C TYR A 90 -15.39 3.11 -7.42
N ALA A 91 -14.35 2.32 -7.67
CA ALA A 91 -13.02 2.55 -7.11
C ALA A 91 -12.42 3.88 -7.61
N LEU A 92 -12.54 4.17 -8.91
CA LEU A 92 -12.08 5.44 -9.48
C LEU A 92 -12.92 6.62 -9.00
N THR A 93 -14.24 6.50 -8.97
CA THR A 93 -15.12 7.56 -8.43
C THR A 93 -14.79 7.86 -6.97
N PHE A 94 -14.72 6.82 -6.13
CA PHE A 94 -14.39 6.95 -4.72
C PHE A 94 -12.98 7.54 -4.53
N GLY A 95 -11.97 6.98 -5.20
CA GLY A 95 -10.60 7.47 -5.13
C GLY A 95 -10.45 8.91 -5.62
N THR A 96 -11.22 9.31 -6.65
CA THR A 96 -11.26 10.69 -7.14
C THR A 96 -11.89 11.64 -6.13
N ILE A 97 -13.01 11.25 -5.50
CA ILE A 97 -13.64 12.07 -4.46
C ILE A 97 -12.67 12.27 -3.28
N ILE A 98 -12.05 11.20 -2.79
CA ILE A 98 -11.07 11.27 -1.71
C ILE A 98 -9.85 12.11 -2.13
N GLY A 99 -9.34 11.93 -3.35
CA GLY A 99 -8.25 12.72 -3.90
C GLY A 99 -8.59 14.22 -3.96
N ILE A 100 -9.77 14.58 -4.45
CA ILE A 100 -10.25 15.98 -4.49
C ILE A 100 -10.33 16.56 -3.08
N LEU A 101 -10.91 15.81 -2.12
CA LEU A 101 -10.99 16.25 -0.73
C LEU A 101 -9.59 16.49 -0.14
N LEU A 102 -8.67 15.53 -0.28
CA LEU A 102 -7.30 15.68 0.21
C LEU A 102 -6.56 16.85 -0.45
N PHE A 103 -6.78 17.08 -1.75
CA PHE A 103 -6.18 18.19 -2.47
C PHE A 103 -6.73 19.54 -2.00
N ALA A 104 -8.05 19.65 -1.86
CA ALA A 104 -8.72 20.87 -1.42
C ALA A 104 -8.38 21.23 0.04
N PHE A 105 -8.25 20.23 0.91
CA PHE A 105 -7.90 20.42 2.31
C PHE A 105 -6.39 20.35 2.59
N ALA A 106 -5.53 20.27 1.57
CA ALA A 106 -4.09 20.10 1.73
C ALA A 106 -3.44 21.17 2.61
N ASP A 107 -3.85 22.44 2.47
CA ASP A 107 -3.29 23.54 3.25
C ASP A 107 -3.76 23.47 4.73
N ASN A 108 -4.96 22.96 5.00
CA ASN A 108 -5.43 22.68 6.37
C ASN A 108 -4.67 21.50 6.99
N LEU A 109 -4.41 20.44 6.21
CA LEU A 109 -3.62 19.29 6.65
C LEU A 109 -2.20 19.72 7.00
N GLN A 110 -1.61 20.62 6.20
CA GLN A 110 -0.29 21.18 6.49
C GLN A 110 -0.24 21.88 7.85
N GLN A 111 -1.27 22.66 8.20
CA GLN A 111 -1.35 23.33 9.49
C GLN A 111 -1.55 22.34 10.65
N ILE A 112 -2.45 21.35 10.49
CA ILE A 112 -2.73 20.34 11.52
C ILE A 112 -1.49 19.49 11.81
N PHE A 113 -0.77 19.06 10.77
CA PHE A 113 0.39 18.18 10.89
C PHE A 113 1.72 18.93 11.00
N HIS A 114 1.71 20.27 11.01
CA HIS A 114 2.90 21.12 11.15
C HIS A 114 4.01 20.79 10.12
N THR A 115 3.62 20.50 8.89
CA THR A 115 4.56 20.15 7.80
C THR A 115 5.10 21.41 7.10
N GLN A 116 6.28 21.30 6.49
CA GLN A 116 6.92 22.42 5.78
C GLN A 116 6.14 22.87 4.54
N SER A 117 5.45 21.96 3.85
CA SER A 117 4.77 22.27 2.60
C SER A 117 3.50 21.46 2.39
N ALA A 118 2.44 22.12 1.92
CA ALA A 118 1.21 21.45 1.50
C ALA A 118 1.37 20.65 0.18
N LEU A 119 2.48 20.85 -0.55
CA LEU A 119 2.76 20.16 -1.82
C LEU A 119 2.81 18.64 -1.64
N MET A 120 3.28 18.15 -0.48
CA MET A 120 3.32 16.72 -0.18
C MET A 120 1.91 16.10 -0.18
N PHE A 121 0.91 16.80 0.36
CA PHE A 121 -0.48 16.33 0.38
C PHE A 121 -1.13 16.46 -0.98
N LYS A 122 -0.84 17.53 -1.73
CA LYS A 122 -1.34 17.73 -3.10
C LYS A 122 -0.84 16.64 -4.05
N THR A 123 0.46 16.33 -4.01
CA THR A 123 1.05 15.24 -4.81
C THR A 123 0.51 13.87 -4.39
N PHE A 124 0.41 13.61 -3.07
CA PHE A 124 -0.20 12.39 -2.55
C PHE A 124 -1.65 12.22 -3.02
N ALA A 125 -2.46 13.27 -2.94
CA ALA A 125 -3.86 13.29 -3.34
C ALA A 125 -4.06 12.88 -4.81
N LEU A 126 -3.17 13.31 -5.72
CA LEU A 126 -3.20 12.93 -7.13
C LEU A 126 -2.97 11.43 -7.36
N THR A 127 -2.26 10.76 -6.46
CA THR A 127 -2.00 9.31 -6.55
C THR A 127 -3.15 8.45 -6.03
N VAL A 128 -4.07 9.01 -5.24
CA VAL A 128 -5.15 8.26 -4.58
C VAL A 128 -6.10 7.56 -5.56
N PRO A 129 -6.57 8.19 -6.66
CA PRO A 129 -7.44 7.51 -7.62
C PRO A 129 -6.75 6.28 -8.25
N LEU A 130 -5.46 6.43 -8.58
CA LEU A 130 -4.65 5.35 -9.14
C LEU A 130 -4.47 4.21 -8.14
N TYR A 131 -4.29 4.53 -6.85
CA TYR A 131 -4.20 3.54 -5.78
C TYR A 131 -5.44 2.66 -5.71
N PHE A 132 -6.64 3.24 -5.69
CA PHE A 132 -7.90 2.48 -5.63
C PHE A 132 -8.12 1.63 -6.89
N PHE A 133 -7.76 2.14 -8.06
CA PHE A 133 -7.75 1.36 -9.30
C PHE A 133 -6.82 0.14 -9.22
N MET A 134 -5.61 0.31 -8.70
CA MET A 134 -4.67 -0.80 -8.48
C MET A 134 -5.20 -1.82 -7.47
N SER A 135 -5.95 -1.38 -6.46
CA SER A 135 -6.54 -2.29 -5.46
C SER A 135 -7.52 -3.30 -6.08
N VAL A 136 -8.37 -2.86 -7.01
CA VAL A 136 -9.27 -3.74 -7.77
C VAL A 136 -8.48 -4.74 -8.61
N ASN A 137 -7.42 -4.29 -9.28
CA ASN A 137 -6.53 -5.17 -10.04
C ASN A 137 -5.88 -6.25 -9.16
N ARG A 138 -5.43 -5.88 -7.96
CA ARG A 138 -4.86 -6.83 -7.00
C ARG A 138 -5.89 -7.87 -6.55
N GLY A 139 -7.14 -7.46 -6.33
CA GLY A 139 -8.23 -8.36 -5.95
C GLY A 139 -8.56 -9.37 -7.05
N LYS A 140 -8.52 -8.96 -8.32
CA LYS A 140 -8.69 -9.86 -9.46
C LYS A 140 -7.68 -11.01 -9.42
N TYR A 141 -6.38 -10.70 -9.35
CA TYR A 141 -5.32 -11.72 -9.34
C TYR A 141 -5.35 -12.63 -8.10
N GLN A 142 -6.02 -12.22 -7.03
CA GLN A 142 -6.20 -13.05 -5.84
C GLN A 142 -7.41 -13.98 -5.92
N GLY A 143 -8.43 -13.60 -6.71
CA GLY A 143 -9.64 -14.40 -6.90
C GLY A 143 -9.54 -15.45 -8.03
N GLY A 144 -8.55 -15.34 -8.91
CA GLY A 144 -8.37 -16.26 -10.05
C GLY A 144 -7.50 -15.67 -11.14
#